data_AF-A0A6C1S592-F1
#
_entry.id   AF-A0A6C1S592-F1
#
_cell.length_a   1.000
_cell.length_b   1.000
_cell.length_c   1.000
_cell.angle_alpha   90.00
_cell.angle_beta   90.00
_cell.angle_gamma   90.00
#
_symmetry.space_group_name_H-M   'P 1'
#
loop_
_entity.id
_entity.type
_entity.pdbx_description
1 polymer ?
#
loop_
_entity_poly.entity_id
_entity_poly.type
_entity_poly.pdbx_seq_one_letter_code
_entity_poly.pdbx_strand_id
1 'polypeptide(L)'
;MTRQAHEHEVKHKLKYIEMREINANEFKEVTGQGGAVLVDFYSTECPPCDALFPKLESLEELFDGEITFVKIFRQGNRDLAENLGVKSSPTLLFYNGGREVCQRLAGGIKRSDIIREIGHVIGRDKVDKIMSAVEPVVTHTDVAILGAGPGGLTAGLYLCQAKIDTTLIDVALPGGYVATTHMISNYPGFIEPQPGYMLSHNMSEQTKRCGTVYKVAVDVTRVDLEKKEIVIDEYETVRARKIIIATGTTPRKLNIPGEQEYMGKGISYCATCDAKYFNDKEVVVIGGGNSAIEESAFISKFASKITIVHQFDHLQANKSAQEKAFADSRISFMFEHEPRAFRRKGDKMEVEVEDLKTGKRETLVTDGIFVFIGLVPNLSLFGDKLETDQWGYVKVNDDMQTNIEGVYSVGDVNSKKYRQITTAVADGTIAAIAITRELE
;
A
#
# COMPACT_ATOMS: atom_id res chain seq x y z
N MET A 1 -14.16 -29.09 -34.89
CA MET A 1 -14.57 -29.23 -33.47
C MET A 1 -14.45 -27.87 -32.83
N THR A 2 -15.55 -27.33 -32.32
CA THR A 2 -15.71 -25.92 -31.92
C THR A 2 -14.89 -25.58 -30.67
N ARG A 3 -14.27 -24.39 -30.66
CA ARG A 3 -13.44 -23.81 -29.58
C ARG A 3 -14.10 -23.85 -28.19
N GLN A 4 -15.43 -23.84 -28.15
CA GLN A 4 -16.24 -24.01 -26.92
C GLN A 4 -16.03 -25.36 -26.22
N ALA A 5 -15.67 -26.43 -26.94
CA ALA A 5 -15.40 -27.73 -26.32
C ALA A 5 -14.03 -27.76 -25.60
N HIS A 6 -13.07 -26.93 -26.05
CA HIS A 6 -11.76 -26.81 -25.40
C HIS A 6 -11.77 -25.79 -24.24
N GLU A 7 -12.62 -24.76 -24.32
CA GLU A 7 -12.86 -23.82 -23.21
C GLU A 7 -13.59 -24.44 -22.00
N HIS A 8 -14.23 -25.59 -22.18
CA HIS A 8 -14.77 -26.39 -21.07
C HIS A 8 -13.77 -27.40 -20.48
N GLU A 9 -12.67 -27.69 -21.16
CA GLU A 9 -11.71 -28.71 -20.73
C GLU A 9 -10.49 -28.12 -19.98
N VAL A 10 -10.29 -26.80 -20.02
CA VAL A 10 -9.19 -26.07 -19.35
C VAL A 10 -9.66 -25.26 -18.13
N LYS A 11 -10.97 -25.29 -17.79
CA LYS A 11 -11.45 -24.76 -16.50
C LYS A 11 -11.12 -25.74 -15.36
N HIS A 12 -10.07 -25.41 -14.63
CA HIS A 12 -9.76 -25.86 -13.26
C HIS A 12 -9.77 -27.38 -12.98
N LYS A 13 -8.63 -28.01 -13.23
CA LYS A 13 -8.19 -29.25 -12.53
C LYS A 13 -7.19 -28.96 -11.40
N LEU A 14 -7.24 -27.78 -10.80
CA LEU A 14 -6.77 -27.60 -9.43
C LEU A 14 -7.92 -28.07 -8.53
N LYS A 15 -7.77 -29.23 -7.90
CA LYS A 15 -8.61 -29.61 -6.76
C LYS A 15 -8.35 -28.54 -5.70
N TYR A 16 -9.21 -27.54 -5.60
CA TYR A 16 -9.20 -26.61 -4.48
C TYR A 16 -9.38 -27.44 -3.21
N ILE A 17 -8.34 -27.55 -2.40
CA ILE A 17 -8.44 -28.09 -1.06
C ILE A 17 -9.03 -26.95 -0.24
N GLU A 18 -10.33 -27.03 0.02
CA GLU A 18 -10.96 -26.02 0.85
C GLU A 18 -10.45 -26.17 2.29
N MET A 19 -9.66 -25.18 2.75
CA MET A 19 -9.20 -25.09 4.14
C MET A 19 -10.34 -25.42 5.11
N ARG A 20 -10.06 -26.27 6.10
CA ARG A 20 -11.07 -26.73 7.07
C ARG A 20 -11.68 -25.54 7.80
N GLU A 21 -12.99 -25.34 7.65
CA GLU A 21 -13.75 -24.41 8.47
C GLU A 21 -14.13 -25.04 9.81
N ILE A 22 -13.96 -24.28 10.89
CA ILE A 22 -14.35 -24.69 12.24
C ILE A 22 -15.20 -23.61 12.90
N ASN A 23 -15.99 -23.99 13.91
CA ASN A 23 -16.77 -23.05 14.71
C ASN A 23 -16.25 -22.91 16.15
N ALA A 24 -16.91 -22.05 16.93
CA ALA A 24 -16.51 -21.76 18.30
C ALA A 24 -16.47 -22.98 19.24
N ASN A 25 -17.28 -24.02 18.99
CA ASN A 25 -17.28 -25.23 19.81
C ASN A 25 -16.04 -26.10 19.55
N GLU A 26 -15.56 -26.13 18.30
CA GLU A 26 -14.38 -26.89 17.89
C GLU A 26 -13.07 -26.17 18.19
N PHE A 27 -13.10 -24.83 18.34
CA PHE A 27 -11.90 -23.99 18.47
C PHE A 27 -10.91 -24.48 19.52
N LYS A 28 -11.39 -24.76 20.74
CA LYS A 28 -10.52 -25.21 21.85
C LYS A 28 -9.94 -26.59 21.63
N GLU A 29 -10.70 -27.48 21.00
CA GLU A 29 -10.24 -28.82 20.70
C GLU A 29 -9.13 -28.77 19.66
N VAL A 30 -9.38 -28.10 18.53
CA VAL A 30 -8.42 -27.97 17.43
C VAL A 30 -7.13 -27.29 17.87
N THR A 31 -7.23 -26.16 18.59
CA THR A 31 -6.04 -25.43 19.05
C THR A 31 -5.33 -26.10 20.23
N GLY A 32 -6.01 -27.01 20.95
CA GLY A 32 -5.52 -27.66 22.17
C GLY A 32 -4.78 -29.00 21.97
N GLN A 33 -4.86 -29.63 20.79
CA GLN A 33 -4.36 -30.99 20.52
C GLN A 33 -2.81 -31.16 20.49
N GLY A 34 -2.04 -30.25 21.08
CA GLY A 34 -0.58 -30.36 21.19
C GLY A 34 0.20 -30.07 19.89
N GLY A 35 -0.49 -29.69 18.81
CA GLY A 35 0.10 -29.31 17.53
C GLY A 35 0.14 -27.80 17.30
N ALA A 36 0.86 -27.41 16.24
CA ALA A 36 0.86 -26.06 15.71
C ALA A 36 -0.43 -25.82 14.89
N VAL A 37 -1.08 -24.68 15.08
CA VAL A 37 -2.31 -24.32 14.36
C VAL A 37 -2.28 -22.86 13.91
N LEU A 38 -2.59 -22.60 12.65
CA LEU A 38 -2.91 -21.29 12.11
C LEU A 38 -4.42 -21.15 11.96
N VAL A 39 -4.99 -20.10 12.58
CA VAL A 39 -6.43 -19.81 12.53
C VAL A 39 -6.67 -18.52 11.75
N ASP A 40 -7.40 -18.59 10.65
CA ASP A 40 -7.86 -17.43 9.87
C ASP A 40 -9.28 -17.01 10.23
N PHE A 41 -9.44 -15.81 10.80
CA PHE A 41 -10.74 -15.17 10.98
C PHE A 41 -11.13 -14.37 9.73
N TYR A 42 -11.86 -15.01 8.83
CA TYR A 42 -12.26 -14.44 7.55
C TYR A 42 -13.70 -13.88 7.57
N SER A 43 -14.06 -13.23 6.46
CA SER A 43 -15.40 -12.72 6.16
C SER A 43 -15.68 -12.94 4.67
N THR A 44 -16.96 -13.10 4.28
CA THR A 44 -17.35 -13.35 2.89
C THR A 44 -17.37 -12.09 2.01
N GLU A 45 -17.46 -10.92 2.61
CA GLU A 45 -17.43 -9.62 1.93
C GLU A 45 -16.16 -8.86 2.33
N CYS A 46 -15.02 -9.41 1.94
CA CYS A 46 -13.72 -8.95 2.41
C CYS A 46 -12.67 -9.10 1.30
N PRO A 47 -12.42 -8.05 0.50
CA PRO A 47 -11.40 -8.10 -0.55
C PRO A 47 -10.00 -8.49 -0.05
N PRO A 48 -9.56 -8.08 1.16
CA PRO A 48 -8.29 -8.56 1.70
C PRO A 48 -8.29 -10.07 2.02
N CYS A 49 -9.45 -10.64 2.38
CA CYS A 49 -9.59 -12.08 2.62
C CYS A 49 -9.49 -12.85 1.29
N ASP A 50 -10.12 -12.35 0.21
CA ASP A 50 -9.98 -12.92 -1.13
C ASP A 50 -8.52 -12.95 -1.60
N ALA A 51 -7.76 -11.90 -1.28
CA ALA A 51 -6.34 -11.81 -1.63
C ALA A 51 -5.45 -12.74 -0.77
N LEU A 52 -5.89 -13.09 0.43
CA LEU A 52 -5.17 -13.95 1.36
C LEU A 52 -5.40 -15.44 1.06
N PHE A 53 -6.62 -15.81 0.67
CA PHE A 53 -7.04 -17.20 0.51
C PHE A 53 -6.09 -18.06 -0.35
N PRO A 54 -5.68 -17.65 -1.57
CA PRO A 54 -4.75 -18.44 -2.39
C PRO A 54 -3.37 -18.63 -1.73
N LYS A 55 -2.94 -17.70 -0.88
CA LYS A 55 -1.68 -17.80 -0.15
C LYS A 55 -1.78 -18.86 0.93
N LEU A 56 -2.88 -18.88 1.67
CA LEU A 56 -3.09 -19.86 2.74
C LEU A 56 -3.23 -21.28 2.18
N GLU A 57 -3.98 -21.48 1.09
CA GLU A 57 -4.07 -22.81 0.44
C GLU A 57 -2.69 -23.32 0.01
N SER A 58 -1.91 -22.47 -0.66
CA SER A 58 -0.54 -22.83 -1.06
C SER A 58 0.39 -23.13 0.13
N LEU A 59 0.20 -22.44 1.26
CA LEU A 59 1.00 -22.67 2.46
C LEU A 59 0.53 -23.91 3.23
N GLU A 60 -0.76 -24.21 3.23
CA GLU A 60 -1.31 -25.44 3.80
C GLU A 60 -0.72 -26.68 3.12
N GLU A 61 -0.67 -26.68 1.79
CA GLU A 61 -0.03 -27.76 1.02
C GLU A 61 1.48 -27.85 1.31
N LEU A 62 2.15 -26.70 1.40
CA LEU A 62 3.60 -26.64 1.61
C LEU A 62 4.03 -27.08 3.02
N PHE A 63 3.22 -26.79 4.03
CA PHE A 63 3.49 -27.11 5.44
C PHE A 63 2.64 -28.28 5.95
N ASP A 64 2.16 -29.15 5.06
CA ASP A 64 1.37 -30.32 5.42
C ASP A 64 2.09 -31.19 6.46
N GLY A 65 1.34 -31.62 7.47
CA GLY A 65 1.85 -32.37 8.62
C GLY A 65 2.67 -31.57 9.64
N GLU A 66 3.01 -30.31 9.38
CA GLU A 66 3.82 -29.48 10.28
C GLU A 66 3.01 -28.43 11.04
N ILE A 67 2.00 -27.83 10.39
CA ILE A 67 1.06 -26.91 11.02
C ILE A 67 -0.33 -27.09 10.39
N THR A 68 -1.36 -27.15 11.23
CA THR A 68 -2.74 -27.27 10.79
C THR A 68 -3.30 -25.90 10.44
N PHE A 69 -3.90 -25.74 9.27
CA PHE A 69 -4.59 -24.54 8.86
C PHE A 69 -6.10 -24.70 9.06
N VAL A 70 -6.74 -23.71 9.67
CA VAL A 70 -8.21 -23.67 9.82
C VAL A 70 -8.74 -22.27 9.61
N LYS A 71 -9.98 -22.16 9.14
CA LYS A 71 -10.70 -20.89 8.97
C LYS A 71 -11.92 -20.82 9.88
N ILE A 72 -12.27 -19.61 10.32
CA ILE A 72 -13.45 -19.32 11.14
C ILE A 72 -14.18 -18.12 10.54
N PHE A 73 -15.45 -18.30 10.19
CA PHE A 73 -16.30 -17.21 9.75
C PHE A 73 -16.58 -16.25 10.91
N ARG A 74 -15.98 -15.06 10.88
CA ARG A 74 -16.00 -14.11 12.01
C ARG A 74 -17.42 -13.69 12.40
N GLN A 75 -18.29 -13.38 11.43
CA GLN A 75 -19.66 -12.92 11.69
C GLN A 75 -20.56 -14.02 12.27
N GLY A 76 -20.26 -15.29 11.99
CA GLY A 76 -20.95 -16.44 12.58
C GLY A 76 -20.43 -16.80 13.97
N ASN A 77 -19.25 -16.31 14.37
CA ASN A 77 -18.57 -16.65 15.62
C ASN A 77 -18.18 -15.38 16.41
N ARG A 78 -19.10 -14.40 16.51
CA ARG A 78 -18.82 -13.06 17.08
C ARG A 78 -18.31 -13.11 18.51
N ASP A 79 -18.95 -13.89 19.37
CA ASP A 79 -18.55 -14.00 20.78
C ASP A 79 -17.12 -14.53 20.92
N LEU A 80 -16.76 -15.53 20.11
CA LEU A 80 -15.38 -16.03 20.08
C LEU A 80 -14.42 -14.95 19.59
N ALA A 81 -14.73 -14.29 18.48
CA ALA A 81 -13.90 -13.24 17.92
C ALA A 81 -13.69 -12.08 18.92
N GLU A 82 -14.75 -11.64 19.60
CA GLU A 82 -14.68 -10.60 20.64
C GLU A 82 -13.85 -11.03 21.84
N ASN A 83 -14.08 -12.25 22.36
CA ASN A 83 -13.31 -12.81 23.48
C ASN A 83 -11.81 -12.93 23.15
N LEU A 84 -11.48 -13.26 21.90
CA LEU A 84 -10.10 -13.30 21.44
C LEU A 84 -9.55 -11.92 21.07
N GLY A 85 -10.37 -10.87 21.00
CA GLY A 85 -9.97 -9.52 20.60
C GLY A 85 -9.77 -9.33 19.10
N VAL A 86 -10.39 -10.16 18.26
CA VAL A 86 -10.34 -10.10 16.79
C VAL A 86 -11.34 -9.05 16.27
N LYS A 87 -10.80 -7.88 15.88
CA LYS A 87 -11.60 -6.70 15.50
C LYS A 87 -11.87 -6.56 14.01
N SER A 88 -11.14 -7.27 13.15
CA SER A 88 -11.21 -7.15 11.69
C SER A 88 -10.98 -8.49 11.00
N SER A 89 -11.27 -8.54 9.70
CA SER A 89 -10.93 -9.68 8.83
C SER A 89 -10.09 -9.20 7.64
N PRO A 90 -9.15 -10.02 7.14
CA PRO A 90 -8.67 -11.25 7.77
C PRO A 90 -7.86 -10.92 9.03
N THR A 91 -7.85 -11.84 10.00
CA THR A 91 -6.92 -11.82 11.13
C THR A 91 -6.40 -13.24 11.35
N LEU A 92 -5.08 -13.42 11.32
CA LEU A 92 -4.42 -14.69 11.57
C LEU A 92 -3.91 -14.77 13.01
N LEU A 93 -4.23 -15.88 13.67
CA LEU A 93 -3.72 -16.25 14.99
C LEU A 93 -2.91 -17.54 14.86
N PHE A 94 -1.86 -17.65 15.67
CA PHE A 94 -0.94 -18.78 15.65
C PHE A 94 -0.89 -19.44 17.03
N TYR A 95 -1.21 -20.72 17.09
CA TYR A 95 -1.27 -21.52 18.31
C TYR A 95 -0.23 -22.63 18.32
N ASN A 96 0.31 -22.94 19.50
CA ASN A 96 1.09 -24.14 19.76
C ASN A 96 0.75 -24.65 21.17
N GLY A 97 0.31 -25.91 21.27
CA GLY A 97 -0.06 -26.52 22.56
C GLY A 97 -1.14 -25.75 23.32
N GLY A 98 -2.16 -25.24 22.63
CA GLY A 98 -3.28 -24.51 23.23
C GLY A 98 -2.99 -23.05 23.62
N ARG A 99 -1.80 -22.53 23.32
CA ARG A 99 -1.42 -21.14 23.60
C ARG A 99 -1.17 -20.39 22.30
N GLU A 100 -1.58 -19.13 22.25
CA GLU A 100 -1.20 -18.21 21.18
C GLU A 100 0.28 -17.84 21.36
N VAL A 101 1.11 -18.00 20.31
CA VAL A 101 2.59 -17.96 20.44
C VAL A 101 3.30 -16.92 19.57
N CYS A 102 2.59 -16.12 18.79
CA CYS A 102 3.19 -15.20 17.80
C CYS A 102 2.45 -13.86 17.67
N GLN A 103 2.95 -12.98 16.80
CA GLN A 103 2.25 -11.75 16.47
C GLN A 103 1.02 -12.07 15.61
N ARG A 104 -0.11 -11.42 15.92
CA ARG A 104 -1.29 -11.47 15.06
C ARG A 104 -1.06 -10.68 13.78
N LEU A 105 -1.47 -11.25 12.65
CA LEU A 105 -1.42 -10.59 11.34
C LEU A 105 -2.84 -10.16 10.95
N ALA A 106 -3.02 -8.95 10.42
CA ALA A 106 -4.32 -8.44 9.99
C ALA A 106 -4.21 -7.53 8.76
N GLY A 107 -5.27 -7.48 7.95
CA GLY A 107 -5.35 -6.61 6.77
C GLY A 107 -4.66 -7.18 5.52
N GLY A 108 -3.75 -6.41 4.92
CA GLY A 108 -2.98 -6.82 3.73
C GLY A 108 -1.82 -7.73 4.10
N ILE A 109 -2.11 -9.00 4.39
CA ILE A 109 -1.14 -9.97 4.90
C ILE A 109 -0.29 -10.55 3.75
N LYS A 110 1.04 -10.49 3.91
CA LYS A 110 2.00 -11.03 2.95
C LYS A 110 2.33 -12.49 3.23
N ARG A 111 2.73 -13.22 2.18
CA ARG A 111 3.18 -14.62 2.29
C ARG A 111 4.39 -14.74 3.23
N SER A 112 5.37 -13.86 3.09
CA SER A 112 6.57 -13.80 3.92
C SER A 112 6.27 -13.55 5.41
N ASP A 113 5.28 -12.72 5.72
CA ASP A 113 4.84 -12.49 7.11
C ASP A 113 4.29 -13.78 7.72
N ILE A 114 3.46 -14.52 6.97
CA ILE A 114 2.90 -15.81 7.44
C ILE A 114 4.03 -16.81 7.66
N ILE A 115 4.95 -16.96 6.71
CA ILE A 115 6.10 -17.86 6.81
C ILE A 115 6.97 -17.51 8.03
N ARG A 116 7.20 -16.21 8.28
CA ARG A 116 7.97 -15.75 9.44
C ARG A 116 7.32 -16.18 10.76
N GLU A 117 6.01 -15.96 10.90
CA GLU A 117 5.30 -16.35 12.13
C GLU A 117 5.22 -17.88 12.25
N ILE A 118 5.00 -18.63 11.17
CA ILE A 118 5.13 -20.10 11.17
C ILE A 118 6.50 -20.53 11.70
N GLY A 119 7.57 -19.85 11.28
CA GLY A 119 8.93 -20.11 11.78
C GLY A 119 9.10 -19.88 13.29
N HIS A 120 8.31 -19.01 13.91
CA HIS A 120 8.27 -18.86 15.37
C HIS A 120 7.47 -19.99 16.05
N VAL A 121 6.50 -20.59 15.35
CA VAL A 121 5.68 -21.70 15.86
C VAL A 121 6.42 -23.04 15.82
N ILE A 122 6.97 -23.40 14.65
CA ILE A 122 7.54 -24.73 14.38
C ILE A 122 9.07 -24.77 14.30
N GLY A 123 9.72 -23.60 14.36
CA GLY A 123 11.17 -23.44 14.28
C GLY A 123 11.67 -23.05 12.88
N ARG A 124 12.60 -22.08 12.83
CA ARG A 124 13.12 -21.51 11.58
C ARG A 124 13.86 -22.53 10.71
N ASP A 125 14.72 -23.37 11.29
CA ASP A 125 15.48 -24.36 10.52
C ASP A 125 14.59 -25.32 9.72
N LYS A 126 13.42 -25.65 10.29
CA LYS A 126 12.42 -26.48 9.62
C LYS A 126 11.75 -25.73 8.46
N VAL A 127 11.36 -24.48 8.68
CA VAL A 127 10.81 -23.62 7.63
C VAL A 127 11.82 -23.45 6.49
N ASP A 128 13.07 -23.13 6.80
CA ASP A 128 14.12 -22.91 5.79
C ASP A 128 14.33 -24.17 4.93
N LYS A 129 14.31 -25.36 5.55
CA LYS A 129 14.38 -26.64 4.85
C LYS A 129 13.20 -26.85 3.89
N ILE A 130 11.96 -26.58 4.34
CA ILE A 130 10.75 -26.70 3.51
C ILE A 130 10.80 -25.70 2.35
N MET A 131 11.12 -24.44 2.64
CA MET A 131 11.21 -23.37 1.65
C MET A 131 12.30 -23.61 0.61
N SER A 132 13.43 -24.23 1.01
CA SER A 132 14.52 -24.56 0.08
C SER A 132 14.14 -25.62 -0.97
N ALA A 133 13.07 -26.38 -0.73
CA ALA A 133 12.56 -27.38 -1.66
C ALA A 133 11.46 -26.84 -2.59
N VAL A 134 11.03 -25.58 -2.41
CA VAL A 134 10.02 -24.97 -3.28
C VAL A 134 10.60 -24.74 -4.65
N GLU A 135 10.01 -25.38 -5.67
CA GLU A 135 10.40 -25.15 -7.06
C GLU A 135 9.87 -23.79 -7.54
N PRO A 136 10.72 -22.93 -8.13
CA PRO A 136 10.26 -21.68 -8.70
C PRO A 136 9.29 -21.92 -9.86
N VAL A 137 8.22 -21.13 -9.92
CA VAL A 137 7.19 -21.19 -10.97
C VAL A 137 7.27 -19.98 -11.89
N VAL A 138 6.83 -20.15 -13.14
CA VAL A 138 6.77 -19.05 -14.11
C VAL A 138 5.33 -18.88 -14.59
N THR A 139 4.79 -17.69 -14.39
CA THR A 139 3.48 -17.29 -14.91
C THR A 139 3.69 -16.34 -16.09
N HIS A 140 2.96 -16.56 -17.18
CA HIS A 140 3.03 -15.71 -18.37
C HIS A 140 1.80 -14.82 -18.44
N THR A 141 1.99 -13.59 -18.92
CA THR A 141 0.92 -12.62 -19.17
C THR A 141 1.32 -11.74 -20.35
N ASP A 142 0.38 -11.08 -21.04
CA ASP A 142 0.75 -10.11 -22.07
C ASP A 142 1.31 -8.84 -21.42
N VAL A 143 0.65 -8.36 -20.37
CA VAL A 143 1.03 -7.12 -19.66
C VAL A 143 1.08 -7.33 -18.15
N ALA A 144 2.22 -6.99 -17.55
CA ALA A 144 2.33 -6.90 -16.10
C ALA A 144 2.30 -5.43 -15.65
N ILE A 145 1.46 -5.12 -14.66
CA ILE A 145 1.35 -3.79 -14.05
C ILE A 145 1.92 -3.85 -12.64
N LEU A 146 2.95 -3.05 -12.36
CA LEU A 146 3.55 -2.91 -11.03
C LEU A 146 2.96 -1.69 -10.33
N GLY A 147 1.91 -1.92 -9.54
CA GLY A 147 1.23 -0.90 -8.74
C GLY A 147 -0.28 -0.88 -8.98
N ALA A 148 -1.03 -0.86 -7.88
CA ALA A 148 -2.49 -0.90 -7.80
C ALA A 148 -3.08 0.44 -7.35
N GLY A 149 -2.39 1.55 -7.63
CA GLY A 149 -2.96 2.89 -7.52
C GLY A 149 -3.90 3.22 -8.69
N PRO A 150 -4.50 4.42 -8.72
CA PRO A 150 -5.45 4.82 -9.77
C PRO A 150 -4.95 4.62 -11.21
N GLY A 151 -3.68 4.91 -11.48
CA GLY A 151 -3.10 4.73 -12.82
C GLY A 151 -2.99 3.26 -13.23
N GLY A 152 -2.47 2.40 -12.35
CA GLY A 152 -2.35 0.97 -12.60
C GLY A 152 -3.71 0.26 -12.69
N LEU A 153 -4.65 0.62 -11.80
CA LEU A 153 -6.03 0.11 -11.86
C LEU A 153 -6.71 0.51 -13.18
N THR A 154 -6.56 1.77 -13.60
CA THR A 154 -7.14 2.23 -14.87
C THR A 154 -6.52 1.50 -16.05
N ALA A 155 -5.19 1.36 -16.08
CA ALA A 155 -4.51 0.62 -17.14
C ALA A 155 -5.00 -0.84 -17.22
N GLY A 156 -5.13 -1.51 -16.07
CA GLY A 156 -5.66 -2.87 -15.98
C GLY A 156 -7.08 -2.97 -16.53
N LEU A 157 -7.97 -2.03 -16.16
CA LEU A 157 -9.33 -1.98 -16.68
C LEU A 157 -9.37 -1.87 -18.20
N TYR A 158 -8.62 -0.94 -18.80
CA TYR A 158 -8.61 -0.72 -20.24
C TYR A 158 -8.01 -1.90 -21.01
N LEU A 159 -6.89 -2.46 -20.55
CA LEU A 159 -6.27 -3.63 -21.17
C LEU A 159 -7.19 -4.85 -21.11
N CYS A 160 -7.86 -5.04 -19.97
CA CYS A 160 -8.83 -6.10 -19.81
C CYS A 160 -10.03 -5.94 -20.77
N GLN A 161 -10.55 -4.72 -20.96
CA GLN A 161 -11.62 -4.45 -21.93
C GLN A 161 -11.18 -4.74 -23.37
N ALA A 162 -9.89 -4.57 -23.67
CA ALA A 162 -9.26 -4.97 -24.92
C ALA A 162 -8.95 -6.48 -25.01
N LYS A 163 -9.32 -7.28 -24.00
CA LYS A 163 -9.08 -8.73 -23.90
C LYS A 163 -7.58 -9.11 -23.89
N ILE A 164 -6.74 -8.22 -23.37
CA ILE A 164 -5.31 -8.47 -23.19
C ILE A 164 -5.12 -9.15 -21.84
N ASP A 165 -4.38 -10.27 -21.83
CA ASP A 165 -4.07 -10.97 -20.59
C ASP A 165 -3.19 -10.09 -19.70
N THR A 166 -3.71 -9.69 -18.54
CA THR A 166 -3.12 -8.65 -17.71
C THR A 166 -3.02 -9.10 -16.25
N THR A 167 -1.81 -9.02 -15.70
CA THR A 167 -1.54 -9.26 -14.28
C THR A 167 -1.14 -7.97 -13.58
N LEU A 168 -1.90 -7.58 -12.56
CA LEU A 168 -1.64 -6.41 -11.72
C LEU A 168 -1.05 -6.85 -10.37
N ILE A 169 0.13 -6.31 -10.05
CA ILE A 169 0.99 -6.73 -8.95
C ILE A 169 1.19 -5.54 -8.01
N ASP A 170 0.99 -5.72 -6.70
CA ASP A 170 1.26 -4.68 -5.70
C ASP A 170 1.76 -5.27 -4.38
N VAL A 171 2.65 -4.52 -3.72
CA VAL A 171 3.20 -4.86 -2.40
C VAL A 171 2.21 -4.67 -1.25
N ALA A 172 1.12 -3.96 -1.50
CA ALA A 172 0.03 -3.68 -0.59
C ALA A 172 -1.32 -4.05 -1.22
N LEU A 173 -2.41 -3.74 -0.52
CA LEU A 173 -3.76 -3.85 -1.09
C LEU A 173 -4.04 -2.71 -2.09
N PRO A 174 -4.96 -2.90 -3.05
CA PRO A 174 -5.30 -1.89 -4.04
C PRO A 174 -5.70 -0.52 -3.47
N GLY A 175 -5.29 0.53 -4.17
CA GLY A 175 -5.69 1.92 -3.95
C GLY A 175 -4.54 2.92 -3.87
N GLY A 176 -3.32 2.45 -3.59
CA GLY A 176 -2.15 3.31 -3.46
C GLY A 176 -2.37 4.45 -2.46
N TYR A 177 -1.81 5.63 -2.75
CA TYR A 177 -1.92 6.80 -1.85
C TYR A 177 -3.37 7.33 -1.71
N VAL A 178 -4.26 7.05 -2.66
CA VAL A 178 -5.66 7.50 -2.58
C VAL A 178 -6.40 6.79 -1.45
N ALA A 179 -6.05 5.53 -1.16
CA ALA A 179 -6.70 4.76 -0.09
C ALA A 179 -6.52 5.37 1.30
N THR A 180 -5.50 6.20 1.50
CA THR A 180 -5.24 6.90 2.78
C THR A 180 -5.85 8.30 2.81
N THR A 181 -6.38 8.79 1.68
CA THR A 181 -7.00 10.11 1.62
C THR A 181 -8.41 10.08 2.21
N HIS A 182 -8.72 11.01 3.12
CA HIS A 182 -10.00 11.03 3.85
C HIS A 182 -11.15 11.39 2.92
N MET A 183 -10.99 12.46 2.14
CA MET A 183 -12.03 12.94 1.22
C MET A 183 -11.42 13.47 -0.07
N ILE A 184 -12.02 13.09 -1.18
CA ILE A 184 -11.68 13.49 -2.55
C ILE A 184 -12.84 14.33 -3.08
N SER A 185 -12.64 15.63 -3.22
CA SER A 185 -13.64 16.58 -3.76
C SER A 185 -13.38 16.97 -5.22
N ASN A 186 -12.28 16.51 -5.79
CA ASN A 186 -11.77 16.95 -7.09
C ASN A 186 -11.67 15.81 -8.12
N TYR A 187 -12.37 14.69 -7.90
CA TYR A 187 -12.54 13.63 -8.90
C TYR A 187 -13.90 13.79 -9.60
N PRO A 188 -13.94 14.23 -10.87
CA PRO A 188 -15.19 14.47 -11.58
C PRO A 188 -16.04 13.20 -11.70
N GLY A 189 -17.37 13.39 -11.74
CA GLY A 189 -18.34 12.30 -11.77
C GLY A 189 -18.99 11.98 -10.41
N PHE A 190 -18.47 12.55 -9.32
CA PHE A 190 -19.10 12.52 -8.00
C PHE A 190 -19.54 13.92 -7.61
N ILE A 191 -20.83 14.07 -7.25
CA ILE A 191 -21.40 15.35 -6.82
C ILE A 191 -20.87 15.72 -5.44
N GLU A 192 -20.91 14.75 -4.52
CA GLU A 192 -20.39 14.89 -3.17
C GLU A 192 -18.96 14.36 -3.07
N PRO A 193 -18.10 14.92 -2.20
CA PRO A 193 -16.77 14.38 -1.98
C PRO A 193 -16.81 12.92 -1.54
N GLN A 194 -15.84 12.12 -1.99
CA GLN A 194 -15.80 10.68 -1.73
C GLN A 194 -14.66 10.30 -0.79
N PRO A 195 -14.85 9.36 0.14
CA PRO A 195 -13.74 8.80 0.87
C PRO A 195 -12.72 8.14 -0.08
N GLY A 196 -11.43 8.42 0.11
CA GLY A 196 -10.39 7.94 -0.82
C GLY A 196 -10.31 6.41 -0.87
N TYR A 197 -10.49 5.74 0.26
CA TYR A 197 -10.59 4.28 0.31
C TYR A 197 -11.78 3.74 -0.50
N MET A 198 -12.93 4.43 -0.51
CA MET A 198 -14.10 4.03 -1.30
C MET A 198 -13.88 4.26 -2.79
N LEU A 199 -13.29 5.39 -3.18
CA LEU A 199 -12.94 5.67 -4.57
C LEU A 199 -11.99 4.58 -5.11
N SER A 200 -10.96 4.26 -4.33
CA SER A 200 -9.98 3.22 -4.66
C SER A 200 -10.61 1.83 -4.74
N HIS A 201 -11.49 1.50 -3.79
CA HIS A 201 -12.24 0.26 -3.80
C HIS A 201 -13.08 0.12 -5.08
N ASN A 202 -13.82 1.15 -5.46
CA ASN A 202 -14.64 1.14 -6.68
C ASN A 202 -13.79 0.94 -7.94
N MET A 203 -12.64 1.61 -8.05
CA MET A 203 -11.70 1.40 -9.17
C MET A 203 -11.16 -0.04 -9.22
N SER A 204 -10.82 -0.59 -8.05
CA SER A 204 -10.34 -1.97 -7.94
C SER A 204 -11.42 -2.98 -8.31
N GLU A 205 -12.66 -2.81 -7.85
CA GLU A 205 -13.76 -3.71 -8.16
C GLU A 205 -14.12 -3.70 -9.64
N GLN A 206 -14.08 -2.54 -10.31
CA GLN A 206 -14.27 -2.47 -11.76
C GLN A 206 -13.22 -3.29 -12.52
N THR A 207 -11.96 -3.12 -12.14
CA THR A 207 -10.81 -3.78 -12.79
C THR A 207 -10.81 -5.28 -12.53
N LYS A 208 -11.07 -5.71 -11.29
CA LYS A 208 -11.22 -7.13 -10.90
C LYS A 208 -12.39 -7.79 -11.62
N ARG A 209 -13.57 -7.15 -11.66
CA ARG A 209 -14.76 -7.69 -12.37
C ARG A 209 -14.56 -7.81 -13.86
N CYS A 210 -13.73 -6.97 -14.46
CA CYS A 210 -13.40 -7.09 -15.87
C CYS A 210 -12.64 -8.41 -16.15
N GLY A 211 -11.74 -8.82 -15.25
CA GLY A 211 -10.94 -10.04 -15.40
C GLY A 211 -9.42 -9.84 -15.32
N THR A 212 -8.94 -8.66 -14.90
CA THR A 212 -7.51 -8.49 -14.58
C THR A 212 -7.13 -9.41 -13.43
N VAL A 213 -6.00 -10.11 -13.54
CA VAL A 213 -5.49 -10.99 -12.48
C VAL A 213 -4.75 -10.17 -11.44
N TYR A 214 -5.03 -10.37 -10.16
CA TYR A 214 -4.44 -9.61 -9.05
C TYR A 214 -3.42 -10.45 -8.29
N LYS A 215 -2.25 -9.88 -8.04
CA LYS A 215 -1.21 -10.41 -7.14
C LYS A 215 -0.82 -9.31 -6.15
N VAL A 216 -1.59 -9.18 -5.07
CA VAL A 216 -1.53 -8.06 -4.13
C VAL A 216 -1.08 -8.48 -2.73
N ALA A 217 -0.52 -7.55 -1.96
CA ALA A 217 0.17 -7.82 -0.71
C ALA A 217 1.23 -8.93 -0.90
N VAL A 218 2.02 -8.84 -1.96
CA VAL A 218 3.15 -9.75 -2.23
C VAL A 218 4.47 -9.03 -1.94
N ASP A 219 5.56 -9.76 -1.80
CA ASP A 219 6.89 -9.16 -1.89
C ASP A 219 7.37 -9.17 -3.32
N VAL A 220 7.84 -8.02 -3.82
CA VAL A 220 8.52 -7.95 -5.12
C VAL A 220 10.01 -7.90 -4.86
N THR A 221 10.71 -9.01 -5.13
CA THR A 221 12.12 -9.17 -4.75
C THR A 221 13.09 -8.86 -5.89
N ARG A 222 12.63 -8.95 -7.14
CA ARG A 222 13.44 -8.56 -8.30
C ARG A 222 12.55 -8.11 -9.46
N VAL A 223 12.99 -7.08 -10.18
CA VAL A 223 12.41 -6.69 -11.47
C VAL A 223 13.54 -6.63 -12.51
N ASP A 224 13.35 -7.32 -13.62
CA ASP A 224 14.21 -7.22 -14.81
C ASP A 224 13.38 -6.61 -15.96
N LEU A 225 13.56 -5.31 -16.18
CA LEU A 225 12.83 -4.56 -17.20
C LEU A 225 13.22 -4.96 -18.65
N GLU A 226 14.43 -5.47 -18.86
CA GLU A 226 14.88 -5.87 -20.19
C GLU A 226 14.28 -7.22 -20.59
N LYS A 227 14.22 -8.17 -19.65
CA LYS A 227 13.58 -9.48 -19.82
C LYS A 227 12.08 -9.47 -19.58
N LYS A 228 11.55 -8.39 -19.02
CA LYS A 228 10.15 -8.21 -18.62
C LYS A 228 9.72 -9.29 -17.61
N GLU A 229 10.55 -9.46 -16.59
CA GLU A 229 10.34 -10.44 -15.52
C GLU A 229 10.21 -9.75 -14.17
N ILE A 230 9.23 -10.17 -13.38
CA ILE A 230 8.99 -9.70 -12.01
C ILE A 230 8.97 -10.92 -11.11
N VAL A 231 9.89 -10.99 -10.15
CA VAL A 231 9.93 -12.05 -9.16
C VAL A 231 9.17 -11.61 -7.93
N ILE A 232 8.17 -12.38 -7.55
CA ILE A 232 7.35 -12.16 -6.36
C ILE A 232 7.44 -13.32 -5.38
N ASP A 233 7.36 -13.00 -4.09
CA ASP A 233 7.39 -13.93 -2.98
C ASP A 233 8.57 -14.94 -3.03
N GLU A 234 9.65 -14.57 -3.74
CA GLU A 234 10.86 -15.36 -4.01
C GLU A 234 10.69 -16.64 -4.83
N TYR A 235 9.46 -17.06 -5.16
CA TYR A 235 9.21 -18.31 -5.87
C TYR A 235 8.53 -18.16 -7.23
N GLU A 236 7.76 -17.09 -7.46
CA GLU A 236 7.03 -16.90 -8.72
C GLU A 236 7.70 -15.83 -9.58
N THR A 237 8.00 -16.17 -10.83
CA THR A 237 8.42 -15.21 -11.85
C THR A 237 7.25 -14.93 -12.79
N VAL A 238 6.71 -13.71 -12.74
CA VAL A 238 5.75 -13.20 -13.72
C VAL A 238 6.51 -12.67 -14.91
N ARG A 239 6.40 -13.34 -16.06
CA ARG A 239 7.00 -12.94 -17.33
C ARG A 239 5.94 -12.30 -18.22
N ALA A 240 6.22 -11.10 -18.70
CA ALA A 240 5.31 -10.32 -19.54
C ALA A 240 5.90 -9.97 -20.90
N ARG A 241 5.06 -9.62 -21.88
CA ARG A 241 5.54 -8.98 -23.12
C ARG A 241 5.82 -7.50 -22.90
N LYS A 242 5.01 -6.85 -22.06
CA LYS A 242 5.11 -5.42 -21.71
C LYS A 242 4.97 -5.22 -20.20
N ILE A 243 5.62 -4.20 -19.65
CA ILE A 243 5.50 -3.82 -18.23
C ILE A 243 4.96 -2.39 -18.13
N ILE A 244 4.03 -2.15 -17.21
CA ILE A 244 3.62 -0.81 -16.79
C ILE A 244 4.10 -0.58 -15.35
N ILE A 245 4.93 0.44 -15.14
CA ILE A 245 5.36 0.91 -13.83
C ILE A 245 4.31 1.90 -13.31
N ALA A 246 3.57 1.51 -12.27
CA ALA A 246 2.52 2.29 -11.63
C ALA A 246 2.75 2.43 -10.11
N THR A 247 4.02 2.39 -9.68
CA THR A 247 4.44 2.29 -8.27
C THR A 247 4.23 3.58 -7.47
N GLY A 248 3.86 4.67 -8.14
CA GLY A 248 3.54 5.95 -7.52
C GLY A 248 4.71 6.55 -6.73
N THR A 249 4.39 7.18 -5.61
CA THR A 249 5.35 7.89 -4.77
C THR A 249 5.08 7.66 -3.29
N THR A 250 6.11 7.80 -2.46
CA THR A 250 6.03 7.77 -1.00
C THR A 250 6.40 9.15 -0.42
N PRO A 251 5.85 9.58 0.73
CA PRO A 251 6.29 10.80 1.41
C PRO A 251 7.81 10.83 1.66
N ARG A 252 8.42 11.97 1.39
CA ARG A 252 9.83 12.22 1.70
C ARG A 252 10.00 12.32 3.21
N LYS A 253 10.98 11.58 3.72
CA LYS A 253 11.43 11.59 5.11
C LYS A 253 12.52 12.63 5.31
N LEU A 254 12.57 13.26 6.49
CA LEU A 254 13.64 14.16 6.91
C LEU A 254 14.93 13.40 7.26
N ASN A 255 14.81 12.13 7.64
CA ASN A 255 15.90 11.28 8.11
C ASN A 255 16.66 11.85 9.32
N ILE A 256 15.92 12.45 10.25
CA ILE A 256 16.44 13.00 11.51
C ILE A 256 16.14 12.06 12.70
N PRO A 257 16.90 12.16 13.80
CA PRO A 257 16.62 11.38 15.01
C PRO A 257 15.17 11.49 15.47
N GLY A 258 14.58 10.34 15.81
CA GLY A 258 13.19 10.23 16.29
C GLY A 258 12.11 10.14 15.19
N GLU A 259 12.41 10.45 13.93
CA GLU A 259 11.39 10.41 12.87
C GLU A 259 10.83 8.99 12.65
N GLN A 260 11.71 7.98 12.51
CA GLN A 260 11.27 6.59 12.35
C GLN A 260 10.62 6.04 13.62
N GLU A 261 11.15 6.37 14.80
CA GLU A 261 10.67 5.85 16.09
C GLU A 261 9.24 6.31 16.40
N TYR A 262 8.90 7.55 16.06
CA TYR A 262 7.61 8.17 16.39
C TYR A 262 6.65 8.26 15.21
N MET A 263 7.01 7.70 14.06
CA MET A 263 6.10 7.53 12.92
C MET A 263 4.87 6.71 13.33
N GLY A 264 3.67 7.25 13.09
CA GLY A 264 2.40 6.66 13.53
C GLY A 264 2.13 6.71 15.03
N LYS A 265 3.04 7.31 15.82
CA LYS A 265 2.89 7.48 17.28
C LYS A 265 2.90 8.97 17.68
N GLY A 266 2.64 9.88 16.76
CA GLY A 266 2.75 11.33 17.00
C GLY A 266 3.35 12.08 15.81
N ILE A 267 3.99 11.36 14.88
CA ILE A 267 4.37 11.88 13.56
C ILE A 267 3.46 11.26 12.50
N SER A 268 2.85 12.10 11.67
CA SER A 268 1.98 11.74 10.57
C SER A 268 2.48 12.31 9.24
N TYR A 269 2.16 11.61 8.16
CA TYR A 269 2.34 12.06 6.78
C TYR A 269 1.00 12.17 6.04
N CYS A 270 -0.10 12.09 6.79
CA CYS A 270 -1.46 12.02 6.29
C CYS A 270 -2.39 12.83 7.21
N ALA A 271 -2.57 14.10 6.91
CA ALA A 271 -3.51 14.96 7.62
C ALA A 271 -4.90 14.35 7.68
N THR A 272 -5.34 13.81 6.56
CA THR A 272 -6.65 13.18 6.42
C THR A 272 -6.86 11.96 7.33
N CYS A 273 -5.81 11.16 7.54
CA CYS A 273 -5.87 9.99 8.39
C CYS A 273 -5.97 10.39 9.87
N ASP A 274 -5.13 11.36 10.25
CA ASP A 274 -4.74 11.53 11.64
C ASP A 274 -5.24 12.83 12.29
N ALA A 275 -5.59 13.87 11.51
CA ALA A 275 -5.97 15.18 12.05
C ALA A 275 -7.13 15.12 13.06
N LYS A 276 -8.08 14.21 12.87
CA LYS A 276 -9.22 13.99 13.80
C LYS A 276 -8.79 13.60 15.22
N TYR A 277 -7.60 13.01 15.39
CA TYR A 277 -7.05 12.67 16.71
C TYR A 277 -6.39 13.86 17.43
N PHE A 278 -6.32 15.00 16.75
CA PHE A 278 -5.76 16.26 17.23
C PHE A 278 -6.82 17.34 17.47
N ASN A 279 -8.07 16.94 17.76
CA ASN A 279 -9.13 17.89 18.12
C ASN A 279 -8.75 18.69 19.37
N ASP A 280 -8.82 20.02 19.26
CA ASP A 280 -8.41 21.01 20.27
C ASP A 280 -6.92 20.92 20.69
N LYS A 281 -6.07 20.28 19.88
CA LYS A 281 -4.64 20.11 20.15
C LYS A 281 -3.75 21.03 19.31
N GLU A 282 -2.52 21.24 19.75
CA GLU A 282 -1.51 22.02 19.02
C GLU A 282 -0.64 21.09 18.18
N VAL A 283 -0.43 21.42 16.91
CA VAL A 283 0.35 20.59 15.98
C VAL A 283 1.44 21.39 15.27
N VAL A 284 2.53 20.72 14.92
CA VAL A 284 3.59 21.26 14.07
C VAL A 284 3.48 20.66 12.67
N VAL A 285 3.58 21.49 11.64
CA VAL A 285 3.64 21.06 10.24
C VAL A 285 5.02 21.39 9.69
N ILE A 286 5.68 20.44 9.05
CA ILE A 286 6.99 20.65 8.41
C ILE A 286 6.79 20.77 6.88
N GLY A 287 7.17 21.91 6.32
CA GLY A 287 7.12 22.19 4.88
C GLY A 287 6.40 23.49 4.53
N GLY A 288 6.63 24.00 3.33
CA GLY A 288 6.03 25.27 2.85
C GLY A 288 5.54 25.23 1.39
N GLY A 289 5.44 24.03 0.81
CA GLY A 289 4.84 23.81 -0.52
C GLY A 289 3.32 23.66 -0.47
N ASN A 290 2.69 23.44 -1.62
CA ASN A 290 1.23 23.27 -1.73
C ASN A 290 0.67 22.25 -0.72
N SER A 291 1.26 21.06 -0.65
CA SER A 291 0.80 20.01 0.28
C SER A 291 0.83 20.48 1.72
N ALA A 292 1.92 21.11 2.18
CA ALA A 292 2.01 21.57 3.57
C ALA A 292 0.92 22.60 3.90
N ILE A 293 0.67 23.55 3.00
CA ILE A 293 -0.26 24.65 3.24
C ILE A 293 -1.72 24.22 3.11
N GLU A 294 -2.06 23.43 2.09
CA GLU A 294 -3.43 22.96 1.87
C GLU A 294 -3.85 21.94 2.94
N GLU A 295 -2.95 21.02 3.33
CA GLU A 295 -3.22 20.06 4.40
C GLU A 295 -3.32 20.76 5.76
N SER A 296 -2.54 21.82 6.01
CA SER A 296 -2.68 22.65 7.22
C SER A 296 -4.08 23.28 7.34
N ALA A 297 -4.65 23.74 6.23
CA ALA A 297 -6.02 24.26 6.22
C ALA A 297 -7.08 23.18 6.53
N PHE A 298 -6.82 21.91 6.21
CA PHE A 298 -7.66 20.80 6.64
C PHE A 298 -7.46 20.50 8.13
N ILE A 299 -6.22 20.43 8.58
CA ILE A 299 -5.87 20.17 9.98
C ILE A 299 -6.46 21.26 10.90
N SER A 300 -6.55 22.51 10.45
CA SER A 300 -7.05 23.63 11.28
C SER A 300 -8.51 23.44 11.69
N LYS A 301 -9.28 22.62 10.98
CA LYS A 301 -10.66 22.23 11.37
C LYS A 301 -10.73 21.45 12.68
N PHE A 302 -9.61 20.85 13.11
CA PHE A 302 -9.52 20.02 14.31
C PHE A 302 -8.54 20.64 15.33
N ALA A 303 -7.35 21.01 14.87
CA ALA A 303 -6.30 21.54 15.73
C ALA A 303 -6.63 22.96 16.22
N SER A 304 -6.33 23.25 17.48
CA SER A 304 -6.49 24.58 18.07
C SER A 304 -5.39 25.54 17.61
N LYS A 305 -4.21 25.02 17.25
CA LYS A 305 -3.07 25.79 16.73
C LYS A 305 -2.18 24.95 15.81
N ILE A 306 -1.67 25.58 14.77
CA ILE A 306 -0.72 24.99 13.82
C ILE A 306 0.52 25.89 13.74
N THR A 307 1.70 25.30 13.92
CA THR A 307 2.98 25.96 13.67
C THR A 307 3.65 25.34 12.46
N ILE A 308 3.76 26.09 11.37
CA ILE A 308 4.39 25.64 10.13
C ILE A 308 5.88 26.01 10.17
N VAL A 309 6.75 24.99 10.20
CA VAL A 309 8.20 25.16 10.15
C VAL A 309 8.66 24.99 8.70
N HIS A 310 9.36 26.00 8.19
CA HIS A 310 9.80 26.04 6.80
C HIS A 310 11.20 26.62 6.67
N GLN A 311 12.04 25.98 5.85
CA GLN A 311 13.44 26.33 5.69
C GLN A 311 13.70 27.61 4.86
N PHE A 312 12.72 28.08 4.08
CA PHE A 312 12.85 29.31 3.29
C PHE A 312 12.14 30.48 3.98
N ASP A 313 12.46 31.70 3.57
CA ASP A 313 11.84 32.95 4.03
C ASP A 313 10.47 33.24 3.38
N HIS A 314 10.04 32.39 2.43
CA HIS A 314 8.78 32.50 1.72
C HIS A 314 8.19 31.11 1.45
N LEU A 315 6.87 31.04 1.27
CA LEU A 315 6.18 29.82 0.90
C LEU A 315 6.31 29.53 -0.60
N GLN A 316 6.42 28.25 -0.94
CA GLN A 316 6.44 27.75 -2.32
C GLN A 316 5.04 27.33 -2.81
N ALA A 317 4.03 27.39 -1.95
CA ALA A 317 2.64 27.11 -2.29
C ALA A 317 2.06 28.15 -3.28
N ASN A 318 0.94 27.82 -3.92
CA ASN A 318 0.20 28.73 -4.79
C ASN A 318 -0.38 29.91 -3.98
N LYS A 319 -0.52 31.08 -4.63
CA LYS A 319 -0.93 32.32 -3.95
C LYS A 319 -2.26 32.20 -3.20
N SER A 320 -3.25 31.50 -3.77
CA SER A 320 -4.55 31.33 -3.12
C SER A 320 -4.45 30.52 -1.82
N ALA A 321 -3.64 29.47 -1.80
CA ALA A 321 -3.38 28.71 -0.58
C ALA A 321 -2.63 29.54 0.47
N GLN A 322 -1.63 30.33 0.04
CA GLN A 322 -0.90 31.24 0.92
C GLN A 322 -1.83 32.27 1.57
N GLU A 323 -2.68 32.95 0.78
CA GLU A 323 -3.64 33.96 1.26
C GLU A 323 -4.57 33.38 2.33
N LYS A 324 -5.11 32.18 2.10
CA LYS A 324 -5.97 31.49 3.08
C LYS A 324 -5.22 31.14 4.35
N ALA A 325 -3.99 30.64 4.24
CA ALA A 325 -3.20 30.24 5.39
C ALA A 325 -2.73 31.43 6.22
N PHE A 326 -2.37 32.56 5.58
CA PHE A 326 -2.04 33.80 6.28
C PHE A 326 -3.26 34.44 6.97
N ALA A 327 -4.46 34.22 6.46
CA ALA A 327 -5.70 34.73 7.05
C ALA A 327 -6.23 33.88 8.22
N ASP A 328 -5.76 32.63 8.40
CA ASP A 328 -6.21 31.75 9.48
C ASP A 328 -5.40 32.02 10.76
N SER A 329 -6.04 32.59 11.77
CA SER A 329 -5.40 32.93 13.05
C SER A 329 -4.90 31.72 13.85
N ARG A 330 -5.32 30.51 13.49
CA ARG A 330 -4.80 29.27 14.09
C ARG A 330 -3.44 28.87 13.51
N ILE A 331 -3.06 29.41 12.35
CA ILE A 331 -1.83 29.06 11.64
C ILE A 331 -0.76 30.12 11.91
N SER A 332 0.41 29.67 12.32
CA SER A 332 1.61 30.48 12.55
C SER A 332 2.78 29.90 11.77
N PHE A 333 3.76 30.74 11.45
CA PHE A 333 4.88 30.37 10.59
C PHE A 333 6.22 30.59 11.29
N MET A 334 7.12 29.63 11.13
CA MET A 334 8.51 29.68 11.55
C MET A 334 9.38 29.48 10.31
N PHE A 335 9.61 30.59 9.61
CA PHE A 335 10.43 30.65 8.40
C PHE A 335 11.92 30.57 8.71
N GLU A 336 12.72 30.11 7.76
CA GLU A 336 14.17 29.96 7.89
C GLU A 336 14.58 29.05 9.06
N HIS A 337 13.73 28.07 9.37
CA HIS A 337 13.98 27.07 10.38
C HIS A 337 13.85 25.65 9.82
N GLU A 338 14.66 24.74 10.36
CA GLU A 338 14.66 23.33 9.97
C GLU A 338 14.63 22.42 11.20
N PRO A 339 13.82 21.34 11.22
CA PRO A 339 13.84 20.38 12.31
C PRO A 339 15.15 19.58 12.33
N ARG A 340 15.71 19.40 13.53
CA ARG A 340 16.94 18.63 13.79
C ARG A 340 16.71 17.32 14.52
N ALA A 341 15.65 17.23 15.32
CA ALA A 341 15.26 15.99 15.99
C ALA A 341 13.79 16.02 16.44
N PHE A 342 13.19 14.84 16.53
CA PHE A 342 11.91 14.62 17.19
C PHE A 342 12.13 13.82 18.48
N ARG A 343 11.48 14.22 19.57
CA ARG A 343 11.55 13.52 20.86
C ARG A 343 10.17 13.34 21.46
N ARG A 344 10.04 12.37 22.37
CA ARG A 344 8.85 12.23 23.21
C ARG A 344 9.03 13.00 24.52
N LYS A 345 8.00 13.73 24.94
CA LYS A 345 7.92 14.36 26.27
C LYS A 345 6.57 14.03 26.91
N GLY A 346 6.53 12.94 27.68
CA GLY A 346 5.28 12.45 28.25
C GLY A 346 4.30 12.02 27.15
N ASP A 347 3.10 12.59 27.14
CA ASP A 347 2.06 12.39 26.13
C ASP A 347 2.27 13.27 24.87
N LYS A 348 3.16 14.25 24.92
CA LYS A 348 3.45 15.19 23.83
C LYS A 348 4.72 14.86 23.06
N MET A 349 4.85 15.47 21.90
CA MET A 349 6.05 15.50 21.06
C MET A 349 6.87 16.76 21.32
N GLU A 350 8.17 16.67 21.06
CA GLU A 350 9.09 17.80 20.98
C GLU A 350 9.76 17.83 19.60
N VAL A 351 9.80 19.02 18.99
CA VAL A 351 10.54 19.28 17.75
C VAL A 351 11.70 20.21 18.09
N GLU A 352 12.93 19.71 18.00
CA GLU A 352 14.12 20.56 18.02
C GLU A 352 14.25 21.21 16.64
N VAL A 353 14.25 22.53 16.61
CA VAL A 353 14.32 23.35 15.39
C VAL A 353 15.54 24.24 15.45
N GLU A 354 16.22 24.42 14.32
CA GLU A 354 17.39 25.27 14.20
C GLU A 354 17.07 26.46 13.30
N ASP A 355 17.34 27.65 13.80
CA ASP A 355 17.36 28.87 13.00
C ASP A 355 18.56 28.80 12.04
N LEU A 356 18.27 28.76 10.74
CA LEU A 356 19.30 28.60 9.70
C LEU A 356 20.19 29.84 9.53
N LYS A 357 19.78 31.01 10.04
CA LYS A 357 20.59 32.24 10.03
C LYS A 357 21.54 32.30 11.22
N THR A 358 21.06 31.94 12.42
CA THR A 358 21.82 32.13 13.65
C THR A 358 22.49 30.86 14.17
N GLY A 359 22.07 29.69 13.68
CA GLY A 359 22.47 28.37 14.20
C GLY A 359 21.91 28.06 15.59
N LYS A 360 21.06 28.94 16.15
CA LYS A 360 20.46 28.74 17.46
C LYS A 360 19.39 27.66 17.37
N ARG A 361 19.35 26.78 18.37
CA ARG A 361 18.33 25.75 18.49
C ARG A 361 17.31 26.10 19.56
N GLU A 362 16.06 25.77 19.28
CA GLU A 362 14.96 25.82 20.24
C GLU A 362 14.06 24.60 20.11
N THR A 363 13.15 24.42 21.07
CA THR A 363 12.27 23.24 21.13
C THR A 363 10.81 23.67 21.14
N LEU A 364 10.04 23.14 20.19
CA LEU A 364 8.59 23.27 20.15
C LEU A 364 7.96 22.04 20.81
N VAL A 365 7.14 22.25 21.84
CA VAL A 365 6.32 21.18 22.43
C VAL A 365 4.98 21.17 21.70
N THR A 366 4.56 20.00 21.22
CA THR A 366 3.37 19.86 20.38
C THR A 366 2.69 18.52 20.63
N ASP A 367 1.40 18.41 20.35
CA ASP A 367 0.68 17.14 20.48
C ASP A 367 0.95 16.21 19.29
N GLY A 368 1.28 16.76 18.12
CA GLY A 368 1.56 15.99 16.91
C GLY A 368 2.33 16.75 15.85
N ILE A 369 2.98 16.00 14.96
CA ILE A 369 3.82 16.52 13.89
C ILE A 369 3.31 15.97 12.56
N PHE A 370 3.13 16.84 11.57
CA PHE A 370 2.78 16.48 10.21
C PHE A 370 3.92 16.84 9.25
N VAL A 371 4.41 15.89 8.46
CA VAL A 371 5.56 16.11 7.58
C VAL A 371 5.11 16.13 6.12
N PHE A 372 5.24 17.29 5.46
CA PHE A 372 4.82 17.55 4.08
C PHE A 372 5.92 18.21 3.24
N ILE A 373 7.08 17.55 3.17
CA ILE A 373 8.28 18.04 2.46
C ILE A 373 8.45 17.46 1.04
N GLY A 374 7.34 17.02 0.44
CA GLY A 374 7.29 16.45 -0.90
C GLY A 374 7.26 14.92 -0.91
N LEU A 375 7.26 14.38 -2.13
CA LEU A 375 7.12 12.96 -2.41
C LEU A 375 8.40 12.46 -3.11
N VAL A 376 8.63 11.15 -3.05
CA VAL A 376 9.73 10.45 -3.72
C VAL A 376 9.14 9.36 -4.62
N PRO A 377 9.50 9.29 -5.91
CA PRO A 377 9.03 8.22 -6.80
C PRO A 377 9.56 6.86 -6.34
N ASN A 378 8.68 5.85 -6.33
CA ASN A 378 8.99 4.52 -5.83
C ASN A 378 9.73 3.71 -6.90
N LEU A 379 11.05 3.91 -7.02
CA LEU A 379 11.89 3.32 -8.07
C LEU A 379 12.97 2.35 -7.59
N SER A 380 13.04 2.07 -6.29
CA SER A 380 14.14 1.27 -5.69
C SER A 380 14.30 -0.14 -6.29
N LEU A 381 13.27 -0.68 -6.93
CA LEU A 381 13.26 -2.02 -7.54
C LEU A 381 13.81 -2.05 -8.98
N PHE A 382 14.05 -0.91 -9.62
CA PHE A 382 14.37 -0.83 -11.06
C PHE A 382 15.84 -0.50 -11.36
N GLY A 383 16.65 -0.21 -10.34
CA GLY A 383 18.04 0.24 -10.51
C GLY A 383 18.15 1.52 -11.35
N ASP A 384 19.30 1.71 -11.99
CA ASP A 384 19.64 2.96 -12.69
C ASP A 384 19.32 2.94 -14.20
N LYS A 385 18.49 1.99 -14.66
CA LYS A 385 18.21 1.80 -16.10
C LYS A 385 17.17 2.78 -16.66
N LEU A 386 16.32 3.33 -15.80
CA LEU A 386 15.27 4.27 -16.21
C LEU A 386 15.82 5.69 -16.30
N GLU A 387 15.55 6.36 -17.42
CA GLU A 387 15.82 7.78 -17.51
C GLU A 387 14.88 8.57 -16.60
N THR A 388 15.48 9.39 -15.74
CA THR A 388 14.74 10.23 -14.80
C THR A 388 15.02 11.71 -15.03
N ASP A 389 14.14 12.56 -14.51
CA ASP A 389 14.40 13.98 -14.36
C ASP A 389 15.35 14.27 -13.19
N GLN A 390 15.71 15.55 -13.00
CA GLN A 390 16.60 15.98 -11.92
C GLN A 390 16.05 15.69 -10.50
N TRP A 391 14.77 15.33 -10.39
CA TRP A 391 14.09 15.01 -9.14
C TRP A 391 13.86 13.49 -8.96
N GLY A 392 14.36 12.67 -9.88
CA GLY A 392 14.28 11.22 -9.86
C GLY A 392 12.98 10.63 -10.43
N TYR A 393 12.12 11.43 -11.07
CA TYR A 393 10.87 10.93 -11.67
C TYR A 393 11.09 10.40 -13.08
N VAL A 394 10.39 9.32 -13.45
CA VAL A 394 10.57 8.63 -14.74
C VAL A 394 10.14 9.52 -15.90
N LYS A 395 11.03 9.70 -16.89
CA LYS A 395 10.67 10.36 -18.14
C LYS A 395 9.91 9.39 -19.03
N VAL A 396 8.82 9.89 -19.62
CA VAL A 396 8.01 9.16 -20.59
C VAL A 396 7.71 10.03 -21.80
N ASN A 397 7.42 9.41 -22.94
CA ASN A 397 6.85 10.10 -24.09
C ASN A 397 5.32 10.26 -23.96
N ASP A 398 4.68 10.81 -24.99
CA ASP A 398 3.23 11.05 -25.00
C ASP A 398 2.38 9.77 -24.93
N ASP A 399 2.95 8.62 -25.29
CA ASP A 399 2.32 7.28 -25.19
C ASP A 399 2.64 6.58 -23.86
N MET A 400 3.24 7.29 -22.90
CA MET A 400 3.69 6.81 -21.60
C MET A 400 4.82 5.76 -21.64
N GLN A 401 5.49 5.60 -22.79
CA GLN A 401 6.65 4.71 -22.91
C GLN A 401 7.87 5.35 -22.24
N THR A 402 8.67 4.52 -21.57
CA THR A 402 9.97 4.90 -21.00
C THR A 402 11.08 4.81 -22.06
N ASN A 403 12.33 5.01 -21.63
CA ASN A 403 13.50 4.76 -22.48
C ASN A 403 13.75 3.27 -22.79
N ILE A 404 13.03 2.35 -22.14
CA ILE A 404 13.16 0.89 -22.35
C ILE A 404 11.98 0.39 -23.18
N GLU A 405 12.27 -0.24 -24.32
CA GLU A 405 11.24 -0.78 -25.22
C GLU A 405 10.33 -1.79 -24.50
N GLY A 406 9.02 -1.56 -24.63
CA GLY A 406 7.98 -2.36 -24.00
C GLY A 406 7.77 -2.08 -22.51
N VAL A 407 8.39 -1.04 -21.97
CA VAL A 407 8.19 -0.59 -20.59
C VAL A 407 7.56 0.80 -20.59
N TYR A 408 6.43 0.92 -19.90
CA TYR A 408 5.65 2.14 -19.75
C TYR A 408 5.67 2.54 -18.28
N SER A 409 5.36 3.80 -18.01
CA SER A 409 5.26 4.30 -16.65
C SER A 409 4.06 5.24 -16.54
N VAL A 410 3.26 5.12 -15.47
CA VAL A 410 2.00 5.86 -15.30
C VAL A 410 1.83 6.38 -13.89
N GLY A 411 1.13 7.51 -13.76
CA GLY A 411 0.83 8.09 -12.46
C GLY A 411 1.99 8.90 -11.89
N ASP A 412 2.01 9.04 -10.57
CA ASP A 412 2.85 10.05 -9.91
C ASP A 412 4.35 9.71 -9.90
N VAL A 413 4.71 8.50 -10.31
CA VAL A 413 6.10 8.08 -10.54
C VAL A 413 6.72 8.78 -11.76
N ASN A 414 5.89 9.31 -12.67
CA ASN A 414 6.33 10.02 -13.88
C ASN A 414 6.79 11.44 -13.59
N SER A 415 7.70 11.94 -14.43
CA SER A 415 8.09 13.34 -14.48
C SER A 415 6.93 14.14 -15.09
N LYS A 416 6.18 14.82 -14.23
CA LYS A 416 5.04 15.64 -14.64
C LYS A 416 4.83 16.82 -13.72
N LYS A 417 4.23 17.87 -14.30
CA LYS A 417 3.95 19.13 -13.62
C LYS A 417 2.86 19.00 -12.55
N TYR A 418 1.86 18.16 -12.80
CA TYR A 418 0.69 18.00 -11.94
C TYR A 418 0.54 16.54 -11.52
N ARG A 419 0.29 16.32 -10.23
CA ARG A 419 0.10 15.01 -9.61
C ARG A 419 -1.28 14.98 -8.98
N GLN A 420 -2.22 14.38 -9.68
CA GLN A 420 -3.63 14.29 -9.29
C GLN A 420 -4.16 12.92 -9.69
N ILE A 421 -5.20 12.44 -9.00
CA ILE A 421 -5.85 11.17 -9.32
C ILE A 421 -6.29 11.13 -10.79
N THR A 422 -6.89 12.21 -11.29
CA THR A 422 -7.34 12.33 -12.69
C THR A 422 -6.20 12.27 -13.68
N THR A 423 -5.03 12.86 -13.38
CA THR A 423 -3.85 12.75 -14.23
C THR A 423 -3.30 11.33 -14.23
N ALA A 424 -3.26 10.65 -13.08
CA ALA A 424 -2.80 9.26 -13.02
C ALA A 424 -3.74 8.30 -13.78
N VAL A 425 -5.04 8.54 -13.70
CA VAL A 425 -6.06 7.82 -14.50
C VAL A 425 -5.86 8.08 -16.00
N ALA A 426 -5.60 9.32 -16.40
CA ALA A 426 -5.31 9.65 -17.80
C ALA A 426 -4.04 8.94 -18.30
N ASP A 427 -2.94 8.98 -17.53
CA ASP A 427 -1.70 8.25 -17.86
C ASP A 427 -1.97 6.74 -18.05
N GLY A 428 -2.75 6.14 -17.14
CA GLY A 428 -3.15 4.73 -17.22
C GLY A 428 -3.93 4.38 -18.50
N THR A 429 -4.89 5.22 -18.87
CA THR A 429 -5.66 5.06 -20.12
C THR A 429 -4.76 5.15 -21.36
N ILE A 430 -3.88 6.15 -21.41
CA ILE A 430 -2.99 6.39 -22.55
C ILE A 430 -2.07 5.18 -22.75
N ALA A 431 -1.40 4.74 -21.69
CA ALA A 431 -0.49 3.59 -21.74
C ALA A 431 -1.21 2.32 -22.21
N ALA A 432 -2.40 2.05 -21.67
CA ALA A 432 -3.18 0.87 -22.04
C ALA A 432 -3.55 0.87 -23.53
N ILE A 433 -4.04 2.00 -24.06
CA ILE A 433 -4.41 2.11 -25.48
C ILE A 433 -3.19 1.99 -26.40
N ALA A 434 -2.06 2.60 -26.02
CA ALA A 434 -0.81 2.49 -26.77
C ALA A 434 -0.35 1.02 -26.84
N ILE A 435 -0.35 0.32 -25.70
CA ILE A 435 -0.01 -1.10 -25.62
C ILE A 435 -0.96 -1.94 -26.47
N THR A 436 -2.27 -1.71 -26.41
CA THR A 436 -3.24 -2.46 -27.21
C THR A 436 -2.90 -2.41 -28.70
N ARG A 437 -2.61 -1.21 -29.22
CA ARG A 437 -2.26 -1.02 -30.64
C ARG A 437 -0.96 -1.70 -31.06
N GLU A 438 -0.04 -1.91 -30.12
CA GLU A 438 1.24 -2.60 -30.39
C GLU A 438 1.13 -4.13 -30.27
N LEU A 439 0.09 -4.64 -29.61
CA LEU A 439 -0.14 -6.06 -29.43
C LEU A 439 -1.13 -6.65 -30.45
N GLU A 440 -1.94 -5.80 -31.09
CA GLU A 440 -2.71 -6.08 -32.31
C GLU A 440 -1.79 -6.31 -33.52
#